data_AF-A0A257L0H0-F1
#
_entry.id   AF-A0A257L0H0-F1
#
_cell.length_a   1.000
_cell.length_b   1.000
_cell.length_c   1.000
_cell.angle_alpha   90.00
_cell.angle_beta   90.00
_cell.angle_gamma   90.00
#
_symmetry.space_group_name_H-M   'P 1'
#
loop_
_entity.id
_entity.type
_entity.pdbx_description
1 polymer ?
#
loop_
_entity_poly.entity_id
_entity_poly.type
_entity_poly.pdbx_seq_one_letter_code
_entity_poly.pdbx_strand_id
1 'polypeptide(L)'
;DIGTILDERGRELYYEEPRKTELTRIAYQMAKSGKSYNGKTYSLQNFSTANFFFDRVVEKNNFYNKVKNIRGDSYTISPYHVLWPIPRPAILANSLGQINQNLGYAGSESNKPALDKIME
;
A
#
# COMPACT_ATOMS: atom_id res chain seq x y z
N ASP A 1 -20.85 5.75 8.02
CA ASP A 1 -20.00 5.02 7.05
C ASP A 1 -18.52 5.20 7.44
N ILE A 2 -17.60 4.36 6.94
CA ILE A 2 -16.15 4.51 7.16
C ILE A 2 -15.65 5.87 6.67
N GLY A 3 -16.24 6.44 5.61
CA GLY A 3 -15.89 7.75 5.08
C GLY A 3 -16.05 8.85 6.13
N THR A 4 -17.20 8.87 6.83
CA THR A 4 -17.48 9.82 7.91
C THR A 4 -16.44 9.74 9.03
N ILE A 5 -16.11 8.54 9.51
CA ILE A 5 -15.12 8.34 10.57
C ILE A 5 -13.75 8.86 10.12
N LEU A 6 -13.36 8.56 8.88
CA LEU A 6 -12.07 9.00 8.34
C LEU A 6 -12.01 10.50 8.09
N ASP A 7 -13.12 11.12 7.72
CA ASP A 7 -13.23 12.58 7.58
C ASP A 7 -13.08 13.25 8.96
N GLU A 8 -13.77 12.75 10.01
CA GLU A 8 -13.60 13.27 11.37
C GLU A 8 -12.17 13.09 11.90
N ARG A 9 -11.55 11.91 11.71
CA ARG A 9 -10.16 11.68 12.11
C ARG A 9 -9.19 12.64 11.43
N GLY A 10 -9.47 13.00 10.17
CA GLY A 10 -8.67 13.97 9.43
C GLY A 10 -8.81 15.40 9.95
N ARG A 11 -9.98 15.75 10.51
CA ARG A 11 -10.22 17.05 11.14
C ARG A 11 -9.62 17.13 12.54
N GLU A 12 -9.85 16.09 13.35
CA GLU A 12 -9.48 16.07 14.75
C GLU A 12 -7.99 15.82 14.97
N LEU A 13 -7.39 14.90 14.20
CA LEU A 13 -6.02 14.43 14.41
C LEU A 13 -5.07 14.95 13.31
N TYR A 14 -5.30 16.19 12.86
CA TYR A 14 -4.51 16.78 11.79
C TYR A 14 -3.04 16.89 12.21
N TYR A 15 -2.13 16.35 11.38
CA TYR A 15 -0.70 16.14 11.67
C TYR A 15 -0.35 15.14 12.78
N GLU A 16 -1.31 14.68 13.57
CA GLU A 16 -1.07 13.76 14.69
C GLU A 16 -1.32 12.30 14.31
N GLU A 17 -2.32 12.02 13.47
CA GLU A 17 -2.59 10.67 13.01
C GLU A 17 -1.50 10.20 12.04
N PRO A 18 -0.88 9.02 12.24
CA PRO A 18 -0.04 8.39 11.23
C PRO A 18 -0.93 7.86 10.09
N ARG A 19 -1.46 8.78 9.27
CA ARG A 19 -2.56 8.54 8.31
C ARG A 19 -2.24 7.42 7.32
N LYS A 20 -0.98 7.34 6.88
CA LYS A 20 -0.52 6.25 6.00
C LYS A 20 -0.70 4.89 6.67
N THR A 21 -0.31 4.76 7.93
CA THR A 21 -0.43 3.52 8.71
C THR A 21 -1.88 3.16 8.94
N GLU A 22 -2.71 4.13 9.35
CA GLU A 22 -4.13 3.89 9.62
C GLU A 22 -4.92 3.48 8.38
N LEU A 23 -4.73 4.16 7.25
CA LEU A 23 -5.37 3.77 6.00
C LEU A 23 -4.87 2.40 5.50
N THR A 24 -3.61 2.05 5.74
CA THR A 24 -3.07 0.71 5.40
C THR A 24 -3.71 -0.38 6.26
N ARG A 25 -3.84 -0.14 7.57
CA ARG A 25 -4.53 -1.05 8.51
C ARG A 25 -5.99 -1.28 8.10
N ILE A 26 -6.70 -0.21 7.77
CA ILE A 26 -8.09 -0.28 7.31
C ILE A 26 -8.18 -1.02 5.97
N ALA A 27 -7.23 -0.82 5.05
CA ALA A 27 -7.22 -1.54 3.78
C ALA A 27 -7.13 -3.06 3.97
N TYR A 28 -6.30 -3.53 4.90
CA TYR A 28 -6.28 -4.95 5.28
C TYR A 28 -7.60 -5.42 5.88
N GLN A 29 -8.23 -4.62 6.75
CA GLN A 29 -9.52 -4.98 7.35
C GLN A 29 -10.64 -5.04 6.31
N MET A 30 -10.67 -4.12 5.34
CA MET A 30 -11.62 -4.15 4.22
C MET A 30 -11.42 -5.40 3.37
N ALA A 31 -10.16 -5.70 3.01
CA ALA A 31 -9.82 -6.89 2.23
C ALA A 31 -10.14 -8.21 2.94
N LYS A 32 -10.00 -8.27 4.27
CA LYS A 32 -10.33 -9.46 5.07
C LYS A 32 -11.83 -9.62 5.32
N SER A 33 -12.54 -8.51 5.51
CA SER A 33 -13.97 -8.54 5.86
C SER A 33 -14.89 -8.61 4.65
N GLY A 34 -14.40 -8.30 3.45
CA GLY A 34 -15.22 -8.20 2.24
C GLY A 34 -16.20 -7.04 2.26
N LYS A 35 -16.10 -6.10 3.22
CA LYS A 35 -16.92 -4.90 3.26
C LYS A 35 -16.65 -4.05 2.02
N SER A 36 -17.72 -3.58 1.39
CA SER A 36 -17.63 -2.73 0.22
C SER A 36 -17.39 -1.27 0.61
N TYR A 37 -16.69 -0.55 -0.26
CA TYR A 37 -16.54 0.89 -0.24
C TYR A 37 -16.92 1.41 -1.63
N ASN A 38 -17.93 2.28 -1.72
CA ASN A 38 -18.48 2.78 -2.98
C ASN A 38 -18.81 1.65 -3.99
N GLY A 39 -19.36 0.55 -3.50
CA GLY A 39 -19.72 -0.62 -4.32
C GLY A 39 -18.56 -1.54 -4.71
N LYS A 40 -17.31 -1.17 -4.39
CA LYS A 40 -16.11 -2.00 -4.64
C LYS A 40 -15.74 -2.80 -3.39
N THR A 41 -15.48 -4.09 -3.56
CA THR A 41 -14.91 -4.96 -2.51
C THR A 41 -13.43 -5.22 -2.80
N TYR A 42 -12.70 -5.62 -1.77
CA TYR A 42 -11.25 -5.85 -1.83
C TYR A 42 -10.94 -7.27 -1.35
N SER A 43 -9.81 -7.82 -1.78
CA SER A 43 -9.31 -9.10 -1.28
C SER A 43 -7.81 -9.02 -0.99
N LEU A 44 -7.31 -10.01 -0.23
CA LEU A 44 -5.88 -10.11 0.04
C LEU A 44 -5.10 -10.57 -1.20
N GLN A 45 -5.74 -11.35 -2.08
CA GLN A 45 -5.12 -11.92 -3.28
C GLN A 45 -4.69 -10.84 -4.29
N ASN A 46 -5.48 -9.77 -4.43
CA ASN A 46 -5.19 -8.68 -5.35
C ASN A 46 -4.81 -7.37 -4.62
N PHE A 47 -4.36 -7.45 -3.37
CA PHE A 47 -4.12 -6.28 -2.52
C PHE A 47 -3.18 -5.24 -3.14
N SER A 48 -2.18 -5.70 -3.90
CA SER A 48 -1.19 -4.83 -4.56
C SER A 48 -1.72 -4.11 -5.81
N THR A 49 -2.88 -4.52 -6.35
CA THR A 49 -3.50 -3.94 -7.55
C THR A 49 -4.86 -3.29 -7.27
N ALA A 50 -5.56 -3.72 -6.21
CA ALA A 50 -6.80 -3.13 -5.76
C ALA A 50 -6.90 -3.14 -4.23
N ASN A 51 -6.89 -1.97 -3.60
CA ASN A 51 -7.06 -1.82 -2.16
C ASN A 51 -7.74 -0.50 -1.78
N PHE A 52 -8.37 -0.50 -0.61
CA PHE A 52 -9.05 0.67 -0.07
C PHE A 52 -8.13 1.87 0.14
N PHE A 53 -6.86 1.64 0.53
CA PHE A 53 -5.89 2.71 0.76
C PHE A 53 -5.74 3.59 -0.48
N PHE A 54 -5.53 2.98 -1.65
CA PHE A 54 -5.37 3.69 -2.91
C PHE A 54 -6.63 4.47 -3.30
N ASP A 55 -7.79 3.80 -3.28
CA ASP A 55 -9.06 4.44 -3.66
C ASP A 55 -9.35 5.64 -2.75
N ARG A 56 -9.18 5.48 -1.44
CA ARG A 56 -9.40 6.56 -0.46
C ARG A 56 -8.42 7.72 -0.62
N VAL A 57 -7.15 7.43 -0.90
CA VAL A 57 -6.14 8.47 -1.15
C VAL A 57 -6.49 9.23 -2.43
N VAL A 58 -6.74 8.55 -3.54
CA VAL A 58 -7.05 9.20 -4.82
C VAL A 58 -8.34 10.04 -4.73
N GLU A 59 -9.36 9.55 -4.01
CA GLU A 59 -10.62 10.26 -3.81
C GLU A 59 -10.45 11.58 -3.03
N LYS A 60 -9.69 11.56 -1.93
CA LYS A 60 -9.63 12.71 -0.99
C LYS A 60 -8.41 13.60 -1.16
N ASN A 61 -7.39 13.15 -1.87
CA ASN A 61 -6.13 13.89 -1.99
C ASN A 61 -6.16 14.92 -3.13
N ASN A 62 -5.42 16.02 -2.95
CA ASN A 62 -5.26 17.12 -3.90
C ASN A 62 -3.83 17.22 -4.50
N PHE A 63 -2.97 16.22 -4.25
CA PHE A 63 -1.55 16.20 -4.59
C PHE A 63 -1.26 15.26 -5.77
N TYR A 64 -1.52 13.96 -5.61
CA TYR A 64 -1.21 12.96 -6.62
C TYR A 64 -1.98 13.24 -7.91
N ASN A 65 -1.27 13.18 -9.05
CA ASN A 65 -1.76 13.47 -10.40
C ASN A 65 -2.35 14.90 -10.59
N LYS A 66 -2.17 15.79 -9.62
CA LYS A 66 -2.68 17.18 -9.64
C LYS A 66 -1.55 18.21 -9.49
N VAL A 67 -0.47 17.85 -8.79
CA VAL A 67 0.70 18.71 -8.55
C VAL A 67 1.88 18.21 -9.38
N LYS A 68 2.63 19.18 -9.93
CA LYS A 68 3.89 18.95 -10.64
C LYS A 68 5.07 19.55 -9.88
N ASN A 69 6.25 18.96 -10.02
CA ASN A 69 7.48 19.56 -9.51
C ASN A 69 7.96 20.69 -10.43
N ILE A 70 9.05 21.36 -10.05
CA ILE A 70 9.64 22.49 -10.80
C ILE A 70 10.07 22.10 -12.22
N ARG A 71 10.35 20.80 -12.46
CA ARG A 71 10.74 20.25 -13.77
C ARG A 71 9.55 19.80 -14.62
N GLY A 72 8.32 19.92 -14.10
CA GLY A 72 7.09 19.49 -14.77
C GLY A 72 6.71 18.03 -14.57
N ASP A 73 7.42 17.28 -13.73
CA ASP A 73 7.09 15.88 -13.43
C ASP A 73 5.88 15.80 -12.50
N SER A 74 4.93 14.92 -12.80
CA SER A 74 3.77 14.66 -11.94
C SER A 74 4.14 13.74 -10.78
N TYR A 75 3.67 14.06 -9.58
CA TYR A 75 3.70 13.11 -8.47
C TYR A 75 2.60 12.08 -8.64
N THR A 76 2.97 10.80 -8.77
CA THR A 76 2.02 9.70 -9.02
C THR A 76 1.93 8.76 -7.81
N ILE A 77 0.83 8.02 -7.76
CA ILE A 77 0.64 6.93 -6.80
C ILE A 77 0.04 5.73 -7.55
N SER A 78 0.39 4.52 -7.11
CA SER A 78 -0.16 3.26 -7.61
C SER A 78 -0.65 2.41 -6.45
N PRO A 79 -1.55 1.43 -6.67
CA PRO A 79 -2.12 0.63 -5.59
C PRO A 79 -1.08 -0.08 -4.73
N TYR A 80 0.02 -0.55 -5.31
CA TYR A 80 1.09 -1.24 -4.59
C TYR A 80 1.86 -0.36 -3.59
N HIS A 81 1.76 0.97 -3.69
CA HIS A 81 2.32 1.90 -2.68
C HIS A 81 1.58 1.83 -1.32
N VAL A 82 0.58 0.95 -1.19
CA VAL A 82 0.03 0.57 0.11
C VAL A 82 1.11 -0.06 1.00
N LEU A 83 2.11 -0.76 0.44
CA LEU A 83 3.28 -1.27 1.16
C LEU A 83 4.55 -0.55 0.71
N TRP A 84 5.51 -0.36 1.62
CA TRP A 84 6.82 0.19 1.30
C TRP A 84 7.71 -0.85 0.62
N PRO A 85 8.68 -0.47 -0.23
CA PRO A 85 9.62 -1.42 -0.77
C PRO A 85 10.50 -2.00 0.35
N ILE A 86 10.89 -3.26 0.20
CA ILE A 86 11.97 -3.83 0.99
C ILE A 86 13.28 -3.18 0.55
N PRO A 87 14.10 -2.64 1.49
CA PRO A 87 15.37 -2.02 1.16
C PRO A 87 16.30 -2.99 0.42
N ARG A 88 16.88 -2.55 -0.70
CA ARG A 88 17.81 -3.35 -1.50
C ARG A 88 19.00 -3.90 -0.68
N PRO A 89 19.63 -3.14 0.24
CA PRO A 89 20.70 -3.69 1.08
C PRO A 89 20.25 -4.87 1.94
N ALA A 90 19.00 -4.87 2.44
CA ALA A 90 18.48 -6.00 3.21
C ALA A 90 18.34 -7.25 2.35
N ILE A 91 17.87 -7.10 1.11
CA ILE A 91 17.77 -8.20 0.14
C ILE A 91 19.16 -8.76 -0.18
N LEU A 92 20.14 -7.89 -0.46
CA LEU A 92 21.50 -8.30 -0.82
C LEU A 92 22.27 -8.93 0.34
N ALA A 93 22.05 -8.46 1.57
CA ALA A 93 22.70 -9.01 2.76
C ALA A 93 22.26 -10.45 3.06
N ASN A 94 21.07 -10.85 2.60
CA ASN A 94 20.59 -12.22 2.75
C ASN A 94 21.18 -13.16 1.69
N SER A 95 22.51 -13.30 1.66
CA SER A 95 23.23 -14.08 0.63
C SER A 95 22.89 -15.58 0.61
N LEU A 96 22.42 -16.13 1.73
CA LEU A 96 22.04 -17.54 1.88
C LEU A 96 20.55 -17.80 1.62
N GLY A 97 19.79 -16.77 1.26
CA GLY A 97 18.36 -16.88 1.00
C GLY A 97 17.88 -15.84 0.00
N GLN A 98 16.56 -15.70 -0.13
CA GLN A 98 15.96 -14.64 -0.92
C GLN A 98 14.87 -13.98 -0.11
N ILE A 99 15.05 -12.69 0.19
CA ILE A 99 13.96 -11.84 0.67
C ILE A 99 13.19 -11.37 -0.56
N ASN A 100 11.92 -11.78 -0.67
CA ASN A 100 11.03 -11.32 -1.72
C ASN A 100 10.73 -9.81 -1.57
N GLN A 101 10.56 -9.14 -2.71
CA GLN A 101 10.14 -7.75 -2.77
C GLN A 101 8.60 -7.64 -2.74
N ASN A 102 8.07 -6.54 -2.22
CA ASN A 102 6.65 -6.23 -2.35
C ASN A 102 6.27 -6.06 -3.83
N LEU A 103 5.15 -6.68 -4.25
CA LEU A 103 4.71 -6.66 -5.64
C LEU A 103 4.58 -5.23 -6.17
N GLY A 104 5.05 -4.98 -7.39
CA GLY A 104 5.01 -3.68 -8.06
C GLY A 104 6.30 -2.87 -7.94
N TYR A 105 7.17 -3.18 -6.97
CA TYR A 105 8.51 -2.64 -6.92
C TYR A 105 9.50 -3.47 -7.75
N ALA A 106 10.56 -2.81 -8.23
CA ALA A 106 11.63 -3.47 -8.97
C ALA A 106 12.26 -4.64 -8.18
N GLY A 107 12.41 -5.78 -8.84
CA GLY A 107 12.86 -7.03 -8.24
C GLY A 107 11.72 -7.97 -7.83
N SER A 108 10.47 -7.51 -7.76
CA SER A 108 9.33 -8.37 -7.42
C SER A 108 9.02 -9.44 -8.48
N GLU A 109 9.44 -9.21 -9.72
CA GLU A 109 9.41 -10.19 -10.82
C GLU A 109 10.27 -11.43 -10.55
N SER A 110 11.24 -11.34 -9.63
CA SER A 110 12.13 -12.43 -9.25
C SER A 110 11.68 -13.19 -8.00
N ASN A 111 10.53 -12.81 -7.42
CA ASN A 111 10.01 -13.44 -6.21
C ASN A 111 9.78 -14.93 -6.40
N LYS A 112 10.07 -15.71 -5.35
CA LYS A 112 9.89 -17.16 -5.33
C LYS A 112 8.95 -17.59 -4.20
N PRO A 113 8.29 -18.76 -4.30
CA PRO A 113 7.58 -19.33 -3.16
C PRO A 113 8.48 -19.42 -1.93
N ALA A 114 7.88 -19.25 -0.74
CA ALA A 114 8.60 -19.43 0.51
C ALA A 114 9.15 -20.86 0.59
N LEU A 115 10.34 -21.02 1.18
CA LEU A 115 10.89 -22.34 1.47
C LEU A 115 10.00 -23.03 2.51
N ASP A 116 9.56 -24.24 2.20
CA ASP A 116 8.71 -25.09 3.04
C ASP A 116 9.50 -26.19 3.77
N LYS A 117 10.81 -26.26 3.52
CA LYS A 117 11.73 -27.26 4.07
C LYS A 117 13.06 -26.62 4.47
N ILE A 118 13.68 -27.15 5.52
CA ILE A 118 15.05 -26.82 5.93
C ILE A 118 15.98 -27.74 5.13
N MET A 119 16.98 -27.17 4.45
CA MET A 119 18.04 -27.96 3.81
C MET A 119 19.02 -28.41 4.91
N GLU A 120 19.17 -29.72 5.09
CA GLU A 120 20.18 -30.34 5.96
C GLU A 120 21.59 -30.27 5.35
#